data_AF-A0A537GPF1-F1
#
_entry.id   AF-A0A537GPF1-F1
#
_cell.length_a   1.000
_cell.length_b   1.000
_cell.length_c   1.000
_cell.angle_alpha   90.00
_cell.angle_beta   90.00
_cell.angle_gamma   90.00
#
_symmetry.space_group_name_H-M   'P 1'
#
loop_
_entity.id
_entity.type
_entity.pdbx_description
1 polymer ?
#
loop_
_entity_poly.entity_id
_entity_poly.type
_entity_poly.pdbx_seq_one_letter_code
_entity_poly.pdbx_strand_id
1 'polypeptide(L)' 'WALSLNGRVTAFPLSSHADFDQLISFVKACDPEQVFVFTGFAEDLRRALGSKLGLDARAVPSYLQRTLAEDY' A
#
# COMPACT_ATOMS: atom_id res chain seq x y z
N TRP A 1 8.33 8.04 3.08
CA TRP A 1 9.63 8.62 2.70
C TRP A 1 10.27 9.19 3.94
N ALA A 2 11.38 8.58 4.35
CA ALA A 2 12.08 8.89 5.58
C ALA A 2 13.50 9.37 5.26
N LEU A 3 13.99 10.35 5.99
CA LEU A 3 15.37 10.83 5.86
C LEU A 3 16.26 10.01 6.81
N SER A 4 17.27 9.35 6.26
CA SER A 4 18.34 8.72 7.02
C SER A 4 19.63 9.51 6.82
N LEU A 5 20.29 9.85 7.93
CA LEU A 5 21.62 10.47 7.91
C LEU A 5 22.66 9.36 8.10
N ASN A 6 23.59 9.27 7.15
CA ASN A 6 24.62 8.22 7.08
C ASN A 6 25.20 7.87 8.47
N GLY A 7 25.06 6.60 8.85
CA GLY A 7 25.60 6.05 10.10
C GLY A 7 24.59 5.87 11.24
N ARG A 8 23.31 6.21 11.06
CA ARG A 8 22.25 5.90 12.04
C ARG A 8 21.16 5.03 11.41
N VAL A 9 20.74 3.98 12.12
CA VAL A 9 19.70 3.02 11.70
C VAL A 9 18.29 3.64 11.74
N THR A 10 18.15 4.83 12.33
CA THR A 10 16.88 5.52 12.53
C THR A 10 16.62 6.53 11.42
N ALA A 11 15.52 6.37 10.68
CA ALA A 11 15.05 7.32 9.69
C ALA A 11 13.86 8.13 10.25
N PHE A 12 13.84 9.44 10.02
CA PHE A 12 12.71 10.29 10.42
C PHE A 12 11.61 10.22 9.38
N PRO A 13 10.35 9.85 9.71
CA PRO A 13 9.27 9.81 8.76
C PRO A 13 8.91 11.24 8.33
N LEU A 14 9.19 11.59 7.07
CA LEU A 14 8.90 12.92 6.51
C LEU A 14 7.61 12.96 5.69
N SER A 15 6.96 11.81 5.47
CA SER A 15 5.74 11.71 4.67
C SER A 15 4.59 11.11 5.47
N SER A 16 3.37 11.56 5.20
CA SER A 16 2.13 10.97 5.73
C SER A 16 1.76 9.60 5.13
N HIS A 17 2.70 8.91 4.47
CA HIS A 17 2.48 7.56 3.92
C HIS A 17 2.84 6.50 4.96
N ALA A 18 1.97 5.51 5.11
CA ALA A 18 2.21 4.33 5.93
C ALA A 18 3.35 3.47 5.36
N ASP A 19 4.14 2.87 6.26
CA ASP A 19 5.08 1.82 5.90
C ASP A 19 4.38 0.46 5.68
N PHE A 20 5.15 -0.57 5.34
CA PHE A 20 4.62 -1.89 5.03
C PHE A 20 3.87 -2.54 6.20
N ASP A 21 4.46 -2.54 7.40
CA ASP A 21 3.85 -3.21 8.56
C ASP A 21 2.59 -2.46 9.04
N GLN A 22 2.60 -1.14 8.92
CA GLN A 22 1.42 -0.30 9.14
C GLN A 22 0.30 -0.62 8.14
N LEU A 23 0.62 -0.79 6.86
CA LEU A 23 -0.37 -1.17 5.84
C LEU A 23 -0.98 -2.55 6.11
N ILE A 24 -0.17 -3.56 6.44
CA ILE A 24 -0.67 -4.90 6.80
C ILE A 24 -1.57 -4.84 8.03
N SER A 25 -1.15 -4.10 9.06
CA SER A 25 -1.92 -3.94 10.30
C SER A 25 -3.25 -3.23 10.06
N PHE A 26 -3.24 -2.19 9.21
CA PHE A 26 -4.44 -1.46 8.81
C PHE A 26 -5.44 -2.37 8.10
N VAL A 27 -5.00 -3.10 7.07
CA VAL A 27 -5.87 -4.02 6.33
C VAL A 27 -6.44 -5.09 7.26
N LYS A 28 -5.61 -5.67 8.14
CA LYS A 28 -6.06 -6.67 9.12
C LYS A 28 -7.12 -6.12 10.08
N ALA A 29 -6.97 -4.87 10.53
CA ALA A 29 -7.92 -4.24 11.45
C ALA A 29 -9.26 -3.92 10.79
N CYS A 30 -9.28 -3.70 9.47
CA CYS A 30 -10.51 -3.44 8.71
C CYS A 30 -11.32 -4.71 8.38
N ASP A 31 -10.71 -5.89 8.45
CA ASP A 31 -11.32 -7.19 8.08
C ASP A 31 -12.12 -7.15 6.74
N PRO A 32 -11.50 -6.73 5.62
CA PRO A 32 -12.20 -6.59 4.35
C PRO A 32 -12.39 -7.94 3.64
N GLU A 33 -13.48 -8.07 2.88
CA GLU A 33 -13.69 -9.22 1.99
C GLU A 33 -12.75 -9.20 0.77
N GLN A 34 -12.43 -8.01 0.25
CA GLN A 34 -11.57 -7.81 -0.92
C GLN A 34 -10.76 -6.52 -0.79
N VAL A 35 -9.53 -6.53 -1.31
CA VAL A 35 -8.63 -5.37 -1.28
C VAL A 35 -8.15 -5.02 -2.68
N PHE A 36 -8.37 -3.77 -3.08
CA PHE A 36 -7.80 -3.21 -4.31
C PHE A 36 -6.59 -2.33 -3.97
N VAL A 37 -5.44 -2.70 -4.50
CA VAL A 37 -4.18 -1.99 -4.29
C VAL A 37 -3.88 -1.15 -5.51
N PHE A 38 -3.75 0.15 -5.32
CA PHE A 38 -3.30 1.08 -6.36
C PHE A 38 -2.15 1.93 -5.79
N THR A 39 -1.28 2.40 -6.69
CA THR A 39 -0.05 3.17 -6.42
C THR A 39 1.06 2.43 -5.62
N GLY A 40 2.32 2.82 -5.86
CA GLY A 40 3.50 2.21 -5.24
C GLY A 40 3.73 0.75 -5.63
N PHE A 41 4.20 -0.07 -4.69
CA PHE A 41 4.53 -1.49 -4.84
C PHE A 41 3.26 -2.38 -4.87
N ALA A 42 2.34 -2.07 -5.78
CA ALA A 42 0.99 -2.64 -5.77
C ALA A 42 0.97 -4.16 -5.89
N GLU A 43 1.80 -4.74 -6.78
CA GLU A 43 1.87 -6.19 -6.97
C GLU A 43 2.53 -6.91 -5.79
N ASP A 44 3.56 -6.32 -5.19
CA ASP A 44 4.23 -6.89 -4.01
C ASP A 44 3.30 -6.87 -2.80
N LEU A 45 2.61 -5.76 -2.57
CA LEU A 45 1.63 -5.65 -1.48
C LEU A 45 0.46 -6.62 -1.72
N ARG A 46 -0.04 -6.73 -2.95
CA ARG A 46 -1.08 -7.71 -3.32
C ARG A 46 -0.67 -9.14 -2.93
N ARG A 47 0.55 -9.55 -3.30
CA ARG A 47 1.10 -10.88 -2.96
C ARG A 47 1.29 -11.04 -1.45
N ALA A 48 1.75 -10.00 -0.76
CA ALA A 48 1.92 -10.02 0.68
C ALA A 48 0.58 -10.17 1.42
N LEU A 49 -0.46 -9.47 1.00
CA LEU A 49 -1.80 -9.59 1.57
C LEU A 49 -2.39 -11.00 1.36
N GLY A 50 -2.26 -11.55 0.16
CA GLY A 50 -2.69 -12.92 -0.11
C GLY A 50 -1.93 -13.96 0.72
N SER A 51 -0.61 -13.85 0.81
CA SER A 51 0.23 -14.82 1.53
C SER A 51 0.16 -14.69 3.06
N LYS A 52 0.07 -13.48 3.60
CA LYS A 52 0.07 -13.23 5.05
C LYS A 52 -1.32 -13.26 5.68
N LEU A 53 -2.34 -12.79 4.96
CA LEU A 53 -3.70 -12.61 5.50
C LEU A 53 -4.75 -13.50 4.81
N GLY A 54 -4.41 -14.18 3.70
CA GLY A 54 -5.36 -15.02 2.97
C GLY A 54 -6.45 -14.25 2.23
N LEU A 55 -6.23 -12.96 1.96
CA LEU A 55 -7.24 -12.07 1.35
C LEU A 55 -7.22 -12.14 -0.19
N ASP A 56 -8.39 -11.95 -0.82
CA ASP A 56 -8.46 -11.65 -2.25
C ASP A 56 -8.00 -10.21 -2.48
N ALA A 57 -6.70 -10.06 -2.76
CA ALA A 57 -6.09 -8.79 -3.11
C ALA A 57 -5.85 -8.69 -4.61
N ARG A 58 -6.18 -7.53 -5.19
CA ARG A 58 -6.00 -7.22 -6.61
C ARG A 58 -5.24 -5.91 -6.80
N ALA A 59 -4.20 -5.93 -7.62
CA ALA A 59 -3.50 -4.71 -8.02
C ALA A 59 -4.28 -4.06 -9.17
N VAL A 60 -4.55 -2.76 -9.07
CA VAL A 60 -5.24 -1.98 -10.10
C VAL A 60 -4.20 -1.36 -11.04
N PRO A 61 -4.12 -1.80 -12.30
CA PRO A 61 -3.19 -1.22 -13.27
C PRO A 61 -3.44 0.27 -13.48
N SER A 62 -2.38 1.05 -13.61
CA SER A 62 -2.48 2.51 -13.78
C SER A 62 -3.29 2.92 -15.01
N TYR A 63 -3.23 2.16 -16.11
CA TYR A 63 -3.99 2.45 -17.33
C TYR A 63 -5.52 2.21 -17.20
N LEU A 64 -5.96 1.53 -16.13
CA LEU A 64 -7.39 1.40 -15.81
C LEU A 64 -7.87 2.50 -14.86
N GLN A 65 -6.96 3.32 -14.31
CA GLN A 65 -7.31 4.41 -13.41
C GLN A 65 -7.65 5.66 -14.23
N ARG A 66 -8.73 6.33 -13.85
CA ARG A 66 -9.20 7.58 -14.46
C ARG A 66 -9.53 8.58 -13.38
N THR A 67 -9.42 9.86 -13.71
CA THR A 67 -9.87 10.92 -12.80
C THR A 67 -11.39 11.04 -12.88
N LEU A 68 -12.02 11.36 -11.75
CA LEU A 68 -13.48 11.51 -11.68
C LEU A 68 -14.03 12.59 -12.64
N ALA A 69 -13.19 13.56 -13.02
CA ALA A 69 -13.57 14.68 -13.89
C ALA A 69 -13.41 14.37 -15.41
N GLU A 70 -12.85 13.23 -15.80
CA GLU A 70 -12.71 12.84 -17.22
C GLU A 70 -14.03 12.34 -17.83
N ASP A 71 -15.03 11.98 -17.00
CA ASP A 71 -16.36 11.48 -17.43
C ASP A 71 -17.49 12.50 -17.16
N TYR A 72 -17.32 13.76 -17.61
CA TYR A 72 -18.41 14.75 -17.76
C TYR A 72 -18.34 15.49 -19.10
#